data_AF-A0A936F198-F1
#
_entry.id   AF-A0A936F198-F1
#
_cell.length_a   1.000
_cell.length_b   1.000
_cell.length_c   1.000
_cell.angle_alpha   90.00
_cell.angle_beta   90.00
_cell.angle_gamma   90.00
#
_symmetry.space_group_name_H-M   'P 1'
#
loop_
_entity.id
_entity.type
_entity.pdbx_description
1 polymer ?
#
loop_
_entity_poly.entity_id
_entity_poly.type
_entity_poly.pdbx_seq_one_letter_code
_entity_poly.pdbx_strand_id
1 'polypeptide(L)'
;MGIPQWVSRLCHSAAAVVLLLGPNQSGFAKQPTSGPTPTALLLANVLGPSVNPADYLVSEKFDGVRAFWDGKKLKFRSGREVAAPPWFTEKLPSQPLDGELWLARGRFEELSGFVRKLQPEDAEWRQIKYLVFELPDGPGPFTERAARIRDIIVERQWPQLVAVPQFRVKDRAELMGKLDEVIRGGGEGLMLHRADAPYTTGRSDDLLKLKPLSDTEAVVVEQIPGKGKYQGLLGALRVEMPDGKRFVIGSGFTDAARQHPPAVGTVITYTYQGLTRKGLPRFARYLRVRETF
;
A
#
# COMPACT_ATOMS: atom_id res chain seq x y z
N MET A 1 12.27 6.09 77.82
CA MET A 1 11.45 4.96 78.34
C MET A 1 11.65 3.77 77.39
N GLY A 2 12.18 2.64 77.91
CA GLY A 2 12.53 1.38 77.19
C GLY A 2 13.90 1.42 76.48
N ILE A 3 15.08 1.11 77.05
CA ILE A 3 15.73 -0.16 77.54
C ILE A 3 15.90 -1.23 76.39
N PRO A 4 17.01 -2.02 76.29
CA PRO A 4 17.98 -2.03 75.17
C PRO A 4 18.36 -3.49 74.74
N GLN A 5 19.52 -3.70 74.08
CA GLN A 5 20.46 -4.86 74.09
C GLN A 5 21.02 -5.08 72.67
N TRP A 6 22.27 -4.76 72.33
CA TRP A 6 23.57 -5.35 72.71
C TRP A 6 23.74 -6.86 72.42
N VAL A 7 24.42 -7.12 71.29
CA VAL A 7 25.66 -7.93 71.12
C VAL A 7 25.65 -9.41 71.49
N SER A 8 26.01 -10.29 70.53
CA SER A 8 27.34 -10.92 70.43
C SER A 8 27.42 -11.89 69.23
N ARG A 9 28.46 -11.76 68.37
CA ARG A 9 29.62 -12.68 68.18
C ARG A 9 29.25 -13.96 67.40
N LEU A 10 30.03 -14.54 66.48
CA LEU A 10 31.47 -14.65 66.25
C LEU A 10 31.74 -14.68 64.72
N CYS A 11 32.78 -14.06 64.13
CA CYS A 11 34.24 -14.24 64.24
C CYS A 11 34.84 -15.30 63.27
N HIS A 12 35.84 -14.86 62.50
CA HIS A 12 36.89 -15.57 61.74
C HIS A 12 36.57 -16.14 60.34
N SER A 13 37.09 -15.50 59.29
CA SER A 13 38.48 -15.71 58.84
C SER A 13 38.77 -14.93 57.57
N ALA A 14 39.96 -14.34 57.53
CA ALA A 14 40.50 -13.59 56.41
C ALA A 14 40.92 -14.52 55.26
N ALA A 15 40.62 -14.11 54.03
CA ALA A 15 41.40 -14.48 52.86
C ALA A 15 41.43 -13.28 51.92
N ALA A 16 42.63 -12.74 51.72
CA ALA A 16 42.93 -11.75 50.71
C ALA A 16 42.64 -12.35 49.32
N VAL A 17 41.89 -11.62 48.50
CA VAL A 17 41.87 -11.85 47.06
C VAL A 17 42.24 -10.55 46.37
N VAL A 18 43.36 -10.67 45.67
CA VAL A 18 44.02 -9.71 44.79
C VAL A 18 43.04 -9.14 43.77
N LEU A 19 43.11 -7.82 43.57
CA LEU A 19 42.51 -7.13 42.44
C LEU A 19 43.00 -7.74 41.12
N LEU A 20 42.07 -8.34 40.36
CA LEU A 20 42.21 -8.48 38.92
C LEU A 20 41.23 -7.50 38.27
N LEU A 21 41.78 -6.39 37.78
CA LEU A 21 41.12 -5.46 36.87
C LEU A 21 40.80 -6.22 35.57
N GLY A 22 39.58 -6.75 35.48
CA GLY A 22 39.04 -7.30 34.24
C GLY A 22 38.78 -6.17 33.23
N PRO A 23 39.10 -6.36 31.95
CA PRO A 23 38.89 -5.34 30.93
C PRO A 23 37.40 -5.03 30.78
N ASN A 24 37.11 -3.73 30.78
CA ASN A 24 35.87 -3.09 30.40
C ASN A 24 35.25 -3.79 29.18
N GLN A 25 34.17 -4.56 29.41
CA GLN A 25 33.21 -4.89 28.36
C GLN A 25 31.92 -4.15 28.65
N SER A 26 31.95 -2.83 28.45
CA SER A 26 30.76 -2.04 28.17
C SER A 26 30.27 -2.39 26.76
N GLY A 27 29.79 -3.63 26.60
CA GLY A 27 28.96 -4.01 25.48
C GLY A 27 27.54 -3.59 25.81
N PHE A 28 27.16 -2.37 25.41
CA PHE A 28 25.74 -2.08 25.20
C PHE A 28 25.29 -3.02 24.09
N ALA A 29 24.79 -4.20 24.47
CA ALA A 29 24.01 -5.02 23.57
C ALA A 29 22.86 -4.14 23.10
N LYS A 30 22.91 -3.69 21.85
CA LYS A 30 21.74 -3.15 21.16
C LYS A 30 20.69 -4.24 21.28
N GLN A 31 19.73 -4.06 22.18
CA GLN A 31 18.49 -4.80 22.12
C GLN A 31 17.98 -4.64 20.68
N PRO A 32 17.72 -5.73 19.95
CA PRO A 32 17.04 -5.60 18.68
C PRO A 32 15.72 -4.92 19.00
N THR A 33 15.54 -3.69 18.51
CA THR A 33 14.23 -3.06 18.46
C THR A 33 13.41 -3.89 17.46
N SER A 34 12.87 -5.01 17.91
CA SER A 34 11.93 -5.81 17.13
C SER A 34 10.63 -5.02 17.06
N GLY A 35 10.57 -4.12 16.09
CA GLY A 35 9.29 -3.59 15.63
C GLY A 35 8.37 -4.75 15.25
N PRO A 36 7.04 -4.56 15.31
CA PRO A 36 6.10 -5.62 15.01
C PRO A 36 6.35 -6.20 13.60
N THR A 37 6.30 -7.53 13.49
CA THR A 37 6.44 -8.23 12.21
C THR A 37 5.30 -7.81 11.27
N PRO A 38 5.58 -7.43 10.02
CA PRO A 38 4.54 -7.10 9.05
C PRO A 38 3.56 -8.26 8.87
N THR A 39 2.27 -7.95 8.81
CA THR A 39 1.24 -8.96 8.52
C THR A 39 1.46 -9.50 7.12
N ALA A 40 1.59 -10.82 6.99
CA ALA A 40 1.64 -11.49 5.69
C ALA A 40 0.26 -11.38 5.04
N LEU A 41 0.16 -10.57 3.99
CA LEU A 41 -1.09 -10.21 3.34
C LEU A 41 -0.99 -10.39 1.82
N LEU A 42 -2.13 -10.59 1.16
CA LEU A 42 -2.25 -10.56 -0.30
C LEU A 42 -1.91 -9.16 -0.84
N LEU A 43 -1.06 -9.08 -1.87
CA LEU A 43 -0.55 -7.81 -2.42
C LEU A 43 -0.79 -7.73 -3.92
N ALA A 44 -1.33 -6.59 -4.37
CA ALA A 44 -1.70 -6.43 -5.78
C ALA A 44 -0.54 -6.05 -6.70
N ASN A 45 -0.38 -6.79 -7.80
CA ASN A 45 0.43 -6.39 -8.96
C ASN A 45 -0.28 -5.33 -9.80
N VAL A 46 0.39 -4.76 -10.80
CA VAL A 46 -0.21 -3.82 -11.76
C VAL A 46 -0.79 -4.63 -12.93
N LEU A 47 -2.01 -4.32 -13.36
CA LEU A 47 -2.65 -4.99 -14.49
C LEU A 47 -1.78 -4.88 -15.77
N GLY A 48 -1.36 -6.03 -16.31
CA GLY A 48 -0.64 -6.12 -17.58
C GLY A 48 -1.55 -6.13 -18.81
N PRO A 49 -1.00 -5.94 -20.03
CA PRO A 49 -1.78 -5.91 -21.27
C PRO A 49 -2.33 -7.28 -21.71
N SER A 50 -1.67 -8.37 -21.33
CA SER A 50 -2.03 -9.74 -21.69
C SER A 50 -3.08 -10.39 -20.78
N VAL A 51 -3.46 -9.71 -19.69
CA VAL A 51 -4.46 -10.25 -18.75
C VAL A 51 -5.85 -10.15 -19.37
N ASN A 52 -6.58 -11.27 -19.33
CA ASN A 52 -7.99 -11.34 -19.67
C ASN A 52 -8.84 -10.95 -18.44
N PRO A 53 -9.56 -9.81 -18.46
CA PRO A 53 -10.31 -9.36 -17.30
C PRO A 53 -11.57 -10.19 -16.99
N ALA A 54 -12.05 -11.02 -17.92
CA ALA A 54 -13.20 -11.91 -17.68
C ALA A 54 -12.93 -12.98 -16.60
N ASP A 55 -11.65 -13.29 -16.36
CA ASP A 55 -11.22 -14.27 -15.35
C ASP A 55 -11.26 -13.70 -13.92
N TYR A 56 -11.60 -12.42 -13.77
CA TYR A 56 -11.51 -11.67 -12.52
C TYR A 56 -12.88 -11.16 -12.06
N LEU A 57 -13.03 -11.05 -10.74
CA LEU A 57 -13.99 -10.14 -10.13
C LEU A 57 -13.34 -8.76 -9.99
N VAL A 58 -14.08 -7.73 -10.36
CA VAL A 58 -13.64 -6.33 -10.39
C VAL A 58 -14.34 -5.56 -9.28
N SER A 59 -13.61 -4.65 -8.63
CA SER A 59 -14.13 -3.72 -7.63
C SER A 59 -13.47 -2.35 -7.76
N GLU A 60 -14.08 -1.31 -7.19
CA GLU A 60 -13.42 -0.02 -7.04
C GLU A 60 -12.17 -0.16 -6.17
N LYS A 61 -11.09 0.51 -6.58
CA LYS A 61 -9.94 0.72 -5.71
C LYS A 61 -10.25 1.91 -4.80
N PHE A 62 -10.31 1.66 -3.50
CA PHE A 62 -10.51 2.69 -2.50
C PHE A 62 -9.17 3.29 -2.05
N ASP A 63 -9.14 4.62 -1.93
CA ASP A 63 -8.01 5.37 -1.38
C ASP A 63 -8.24 5.61 0.12
N GLY A 64 -8.02 4.56 0.90
CA GLY A 64 -8.22 4.57 2.34
C GLY A 64 -6.97 4.14 3.10
N VAL A 65 -7.18 3.54 4.28
CA VAL A 65 -6.10 2.91 5.04
C VAL A 65 -6.39 1.44 5.24
N ARG A 66 -5.64 0.57 4.53
CA ARG A 66 -5.72 -0.88 4.71
C ARG A 66 -5.58 -1.29 6.16
N ALA A 67 -6.56 -2.05 6.65
CA ALA A 67 -6.59 -2.62 7.97
C ALA A 67 -6.95 -4.11 7.90
N PHE A 68 -6.14 -4.91 8.59
CA PHE A 68 -6.36 -6.33 8.78
C PHE A 68 -6.96 -6.56 10.16
N TRP A 69 -8.13 -7.17 10.21
CA TRP A 69 -8.75 -7.64 11.43
C TRP A 69 -8.37 -9.11 11.65
N ASP A 70 -7.76 -9.41 12.79
CA ASP A 70 -7.29 -10.77 13.12
C ASP A 70 -8.29 -11.59 13.96
N GLY A 71 -9.53 -11.12 14.09
CA GLY A 71 -10.52 -11.67 15.01
C GLY A 71 -10.54 -11.02 16.40
N LYS A 72 -9.56 -10.15 16.71
CA LYS A 72 -9.45 -9.46 18.00
C LYS A 72 -9.04 -7.99 17.89
N LYS A 73 -8.15 -7.67 16.97
CA LYS A 73 -7.55 -6.35 16.80
C LYS A 73 -7.46 -5.97 15.34
N LEU A 74 -7.65 -4.68 15.06
CA LEU A 74 -7.31 -4.09 13.76
C LEU A 74 -5.81 -3.79 13.73
N LYS A 75 -5.17 -4.13 12.61
CA LYS A 75 -3.74 -3.93 12.38
C LYS A 75 -3.53 -3.25 11.05
N PHE A 76 -2.67 -2.25 11.02
CA PHE A 76 -2.12 -1.73 9.76
C PHE A 76 -1.33 -2.82 9.05
N ARG A 77 -1.10 -2.63 7.76
CA ARG A 77 -0.17 -3.46 6.97
C ARG A 77 1.22 -3.63 7.60
N SER A 78 1.69 -2.64 8.37
CA SER A 78 2.95 -2.72 9.10
C SER A 78 2.95 -3.71 10.29
N GLY A 79 1.81 -4.32 10.63
CA GLY A 79 1.63 -5.14 11.83
C GLY A 79 1.29 -4.34 13.09
N ARG A 80 1.56 -3.03 13.10
CA ARG A 80 1.11 -2.11 14.17
C ARG A 80 -0.40 -2.12 14.32
N GLU A 81 -0.86 -2.10 15.57
CA GLU A 81 -2.27 -2.01 15.93
C GLU A 81 -2.86 -0.66 15.50
N VAL A 82 -4.12 -0.69 15.06
CA VAL A 82 -4.96 0.50 14.87
C VAL A 82 -5.71 0.70 16.17
N ALA A 83 -5.54 1.86 16.80
CA ALA A 83 -6.27 2.20 18.03
C ALA A 83 -7.73 2.53 17.69
N ALA A 84 -8.54 1.50 17.44
CA ALA A 84 -9.98 1.65 17.20
C ALA A 84 -10.73 1.73 18.54
N PRO A 85 -11.82 2.52 18.64
CA PRO A 85 -12.69 2.49 19.80
C PRO A 85 -13.24 1.07 20.06
N PRO A 86 -13.38 0.65 21.33
CA PRO A 86 -13.89 -0.69 21.65
C PRO A 86 -15.23 -1.01 20.98
N TRP A 87 -16.16 -0.05 20.96
CA TRP A 87 -17.48 -0.21 20.33
C TRP A 87 -17.41 -0.52 18.83
N PHE A 88 -16.32 -0.14 18.14
CA PHE A 88 -16.11 -0.44 16.73
C PHE A 88 -15.68 -1.90 16.55
N THR A 89 -14.69 -2.35 17.32
CA THR A 89 -14.14 -3.71 17.20
C THR A 89 -15.04 -4.78 17.81
N GLU A 90 -15.81 -4.47 18.84
CA GLU A 90 -16.79 -5.38 19.45
C GLU A 90 -17.93 -5.77 18.48
N LYS A 91 -18.17 -4.96 17.44
CA LYS A 91 -19.15 -5.26 16.39
C LYS A 91 -18.58 -6.12 15.26
N LEU A 92 -17.26 -6.26 15.18
CA LEU A 92 -16.62 -7.09 14.15
C LEU A 92 -16.80 -8.59 14.45
N PRO A 93 -16.89 -9.43 13.42
CA PRO A 93 -16.99 -10.88 13.58
C PRO A 93 -15.69 -11.47 14.15
N SER A 94 -15.70 -12.72 14.62
CA SER A 94 -14.47 -13.37 15.09
C SER A 94 -13.55 -13.84 13.95
N GLN A 95 -14.10 -13.98 12.75
CA GLN A 95 -13.34 -14.36 11.55
C GLN A 95 -12.36 -13.24 11.14
N PRO A 96 -11.15 -13.58 10.69
CA PRO A 96 -10.23 -12.61 10.11
C PRO A 96 -10.81 -11.95 8.86
N LEU A 97 -10.62 -10.63 8.74
CA LEU A 97 -11.06 -9.84 7.59
C LEU A 97 -9.92 -8.97 7.08
N ASP A 98 -9.86 -8.77 5.76
CA ASP A 98 -8.97 -7.79 5.14
C ASP A 98 -9.81 -6.76 4.39
N GLY A 99 -9.47 -5.50 4.61
CA GLY A 99 -10.31 -4.41 4.16
C GLY A 99 -9.61 -3.06 4.22
N GLU A 100 -10.34 -2.04 3.82
CA GLU A 100 -9.91 -0.66 3.81
C GLU A 100 -10.76 0.14 4.82
N LEU A 101 -10.13 0.78 5.80
CA LEU A 101 -10.80 1.86 6.53
C LEU A 101 -10.99 3.02 5.56
N TRP A 102 -12.19 3.59 5.49
CA TRP A 102 -12.55 4.53 4.45
C TRP A 102 -13.61 5.54 4.91
N LEU A 103 -13.44 6.82 4.56
CA LEU A 103 -14.42 7.88 4.82
C LEU A 103 -15.29 8.13 3.58
N ALA A 104 -14.67 8.68 2.54
CA ALA A 104 -15.27 8.99 1.26
C ALA A 104 -14.17 9.17 0.20
N ARG A 105 -14.57 9.27 -1.07
CA ARG A 105 -13.65 9.64 -2.16
C ARG A 105 -12.97 10.98 -1.87
N GLY A 106 -11.67 11.08 -2.14
CA GLY A 106 -10.89 12.31 -1.95
C GLY A 106 -10.63 12.71 -0.47
N ARG A 107 -10.97 11.87 0.50
CA ARG A 107 -10.84 12.17 1.95
C ARG A 107 -9.73 11.36 2.64
N PHE A 108 -8.75 10.88 1.88
CA PHE A 108 -7.65 10.06 2.40
C PHE A 108 -6.87 10.75 3.52
N GLU A 109 -6.43 11.99 3.33
CA GLU A 109 -5.58 12.69 4.31
C GLU A 109 -6.26 12.84 5.68
N GLU A 110 -7.55 13.17 5.67
CA GLU A 110 -8.36 13.28 6.88
C GLU A 110 -8.54 11.94 7.60
N LEU A 111 -8.95 10.90 6.86
CA LEU A 111 -9.04 9.53 7.38
C LEU A 111 -7.70 9.11 8.02
N SER A 112 -6.61 9.37 7.30
CA SER A 112 -5.24 9.07 7.72
C SER A 112 -4.91 9.74 9.06
N GLY A 113 -5.38 10.98 9.26
CA GLY A 113 -5.28 11.68 10.54
C GLY A 113 -6.03 10.96 11.66
N PHE A 114 -7.29 10.57 11.41
CA PHE A 114 -8.15 9.91 12.40
C PHE A 114 -7.55 8.58 12.89
N VAL A 115 -7.21 7.68 11.97
CA VAL A 115 -6.82 6.30 12.32
C VAL A 115 -5.42 6.20 12.93
N ARG A 116 -4.60 7.26 12.83
CA ARG A 116 -3.22 7.29 13.35
C ARG A 116 -3.12 7.85 14.76
N LYS A 117 -4.20 8.38 15.33
CA LYS A 117 -4.22 8.84 16.72
C LYS A 117 -4.02 7.65 17.67
N LEU A 118 -3.27 7.87 18.75
CA LEU A 118 -3.12 6.88 19.82
C LEU A 118 -4.39 6.77 20.66
N GLN A 119 -5.09 7.90 20.83
CA GLN A 119 -6.40 7.96 21.48
C GLN A 119 -7.44 8.26 20.39
N PRO A 120 -8.29 7.28 20.02
CA PRO A 120 -9.30 7.50 19.00
C PRO A 120 -10.43 8.40 19.52
N GLU A 121 -11.02 9.17 18.61
CA GLU A 121 -12.18 9.99 18.89
C GLU A 121 -13.45 9.38 18.27
N ASP A 122 -14.49 9.19 19.10
CA ASP A 122 -15.73 8.56 18.67
C ASP A 122 -16.40 9.28 17.49
N ALA A 123 -16.39 10.61 17.50
CA ALA A 123 -17.01 11.41 16.45
C ALA A 123 -16.35 11.20 15.07
N GLU A 124 -15.04 10.95 15.06
CA GLU A 124 -14.29 10.64 13.84
C GLU A 124 -14.59 9.21 13.39
N TRP A 125 -14.51 8.25 14.31
CA TRP A 125 -14.70 6.84 14.03
C TRP A 125 -16.12 6.49 13.60
N ARG A 126 -17.14 7.25 14.01
CA ARG A 126 -18.54 7.10 13.53
C ARG A 126 -18.70 7.37 12.04
N GLN A 127 -17.77 8.08 11.41
CA GLN A 127 -17.78 8.36 9.99
C GLN A 127 -17.07 7.29 9.16
N ILE A 128 -16.18 6.51 9.80
CA ILE A 128 -15.34 5.53 9.12
C ILE A 128 -16.15 4.28 8.81
N LYS A 129 -16.03 3.79 7.58
CA LYS A 129 -16.47 2.46 7.16
C LYS A 129 -15.26 1.55 7.07
N TYR A 130 -15.45 0.27 7.36
CA TYR A 130 -14.54 -0.80 7.06
C TYR A 130 -15.04 -1.56 5.83
N LEU A 131 -14.41 -1.29 4.69
CA LEU A 131 -14.74 -1.86 3.38
C LEU A 131 -13.98 -3.17 3.22
N VAL A 132 -14.63 -4.30 3.47
CA VAL A 132 -14.03 -5.64 3.46
C VAL A 132 -13.98 -6.16 2.03
N PHE A 133 -12.79 -6.57 1.59
CA PHE A 133 -12.57 -7.13 0.27
C PHE A 133 -11.96 -8.53 0.28
N GLU A 134 -11.52 -9.05 1.45
CA GLU A 134 -11.05 -10.44 1.54
C GLU A 134 -11.33 -11.13 2.89
N LEU A 135 -11.32 -12.48 2.84
CA LEU A 135 -11.24 -13.39 3.99
C LEU A 135 -9.89 -14.10 4.03
N PRO A 136 -8.90 -13.56 4.78
CA PRO A 136 -7.61 -14.20 4.97
C PRO A 136 -7.75 -15.63 5.49
N ASP A 137 -7.00 -16.55 4.88
CA ASP A 137 -7.00 -18.00 5.15
C ASP A 137 -8.37 -18.68 4.95
N GLY A 138 -9.33 -18.00 4.31
CA GLY A 138 -10.60 -18.59 3.92
C GLY A 138 -10.41 -19.71 2.87
N PRO A 139 -11.14 -20.83 2.97
CA PRO A 139 -10.98 -21.94 2.03
C PRO A 139 -11.63 -21.63 0.67
N GLY A 140 -11.26 -22.36 -0.38
CA GLY A 140 -11.90 -22.25 -1.70
C GLY A 140 -11.51 -21.00 -2.50
N PRO A 141 -12.08 -20.81 -3.70
CA PRO A 141 -11.77 -19.70 -4.61
C PRO A 141 -12.30 -18.34 -4.11
N PHE A 142 -11.79 -17.26 -4.69
CA PHE A 142 -12.19 -15.90 -4.31
C PHE A 142 -13.70 -15.63 -4.52
N THR A 143 -14.33 -16.21 -5.54
CA THR A 143 -15.79 -16.08 -5.73
C THR A 143 -16.59 -16.53 -4.52
N GLU A 144 -16.17 -17.62 -3.87
CA GLU A 144 -16.82 -18.14 -2.67
C GLU A 144 -16.48 -17.32 -1.43
N ARG A 145 -15.25 -16.80 -1.34
CA ARG A 145 -14.86 -15.89 -0.25
C ARG A 145 -15.61 -14.56 -0.33
N ALA A 146 -15.72 -13.96 -1.52
CA ALA A 146 -16.52 -12.76 -1.75
C ALA A 146 -18.01 -12.95 -1.39
N ALA A 147 -18.59 -14.12 -1.71
CA ALA A 147 -19.95 -14.45 -1.29
C ALA A 147 -20.07 -14.52 0.24
N ARG A 148 -19.15 -15.23 0.92
CA ARG A 148 -19.14 -15.31 2.38
C ARG A 148 -18.93 -13.96 3.07
N ILE A 149 -18.11 -13.06 2.51
CA ILE A 149 -17.97 -11.69 3.02
C ILE A 149 -19.32 -11.01 3.04
N ARG A 150 -20.07 -11.10 1.94
CA ARG A 150 -21.42 -10.52 1.86
C ARG A 150 -22.34 -11.12 2.92
N ASP A 151 -22.32 -12.43 3.11
CA ASP A 151 -23.18 -13.12 4.07
C ASP A 151 -22.86 -12.71 5.52
N ILE A 152 -21.58 -12.69 5.90
CA ILE A 152 -21.09 -12.21 7.20
C ILE A 152 -21.58 -10.78 7.46
N ILE A 153 -21.51 -9.92 6.45
CA ILE A 153 -21.81 -8.49 6.61
C ILE A 153 -23.32 -8.24 6.68
N VAL A 154 -24.11 -8.98 5.91
CA VAL A 154 -25.58 -8.97 6.00
C VAL A 154 -26.02 -9.44 7.38
N GLU A 155 -25.43 -10.50 7.93
CA GLU A 155 -25.75 -11.00 9.28
C GLU A 155 -25.47 -9.96 10.36
N ARG A 156 -24.39 -9.17 10.23
CA ARG A 156 -24.03 -8.16 11.23
C ARG A 156 -24.95 -6.93 11.23
N GLN A 157 -25.62 -6.64 10.12
CA GLN A 157 -26.53 -5.48 9.94
C GLN A 157 -25.96 -4.15 10.45
N TRP A 158 -24.64 -3.96 10.34
CA TRP A 158 -23.95 -2.78 10.88
C TRP A 158 -23.45 -1.88 9.74
N PRO A 159 -23.94 -0.63 9.60
CA PRO A 159 -23.65 0.22 8.44
C PRO A 159 -22.18 0.57 8.22
N GLN A 160 -21.33 0.42 9.24
CA GLN A 160 -19.89 0.70 9.12
C GLN A 160 -19.09 -0.52 8.67
N LEU A 161 -19.68 -1.71 8.60
CA LEU A 161 -19.03 -2.89 8.03
C LEU A 161 -19.66 -3.16 6.66
N VAL A 162 -18.87 -3.08 5.59
CA VAL A 162 -19.40 -3.07 4.22
C VAL A 162 -18.63 -4.05 3.35
N ALA A 163 -19.34 -4.93 2.65
CA ALA A 163 -18.75 -5.80 1.63
C ALA A 163 -18.42 -4.94 0.41
N VAL A 164 -17.18 -4.94 -0.04
CA VAL A 164 -16.82 -4.27 -1.29
C VAL A 164 -17.59 -4.91 -2.45
N PRO A 165 -18.39 -4.15 -3.22
CA PRO A 165 -19.11 -4.68 -4.37
C PRO A 165 -18.14 -5.27 -5.40
N GLN A 166 -18.44 -6.50 -5.83
CA GLN A 166 -17.71 -7.21 -6.87
C GLN A 166 -18.59 -7.36 -8.09
N PHE A 167 -18.04 -7.11 -9.28
CA PHE A 167 -18.74 -7.28 -10.56
C PHE A 167 -17.83 -7.93 -11.61
N ARG A 168 -18.42 -8.42 -12.69
CA ARG A 168 -17.68 -8.97 -13.84
C ARG A 168 -17.71 -7.97 -14.99
N VAL A 169 -16.68 -8.03 -15.82
CA VAL A 169 -16.61 -7.35 -17.12
C VAL A 169 -16.25 -8.39 -18.17
N LYS A 170 -16.77 -8.23 -19.39
CA LYS A 170 -16.59 -9.21 -20.47
C LYS A 170 -15.22 -9.09 -21.14
N ASP A 171 -14.69 -7.87 -21.23
CA ASP A 171 -13.48 -7.57 -21.98
C ASP A 171 -12.78 -6.31 -21.44
N ARG A 172 -11.64 -5.99 -22.05
CA ARG A 172 -10.81 -4.83 -21.68
C ARG A 172 -11.50 -3.50 -22.00
N ALA A 173 -12.34 -3.42 -23.03
CA ALA A 173 -13.03 -2.18 -23.36
C ALA A 173 -14.05 -1.82 -22.26
N GLU A 174 -14.82 -2.82 -21.80
CA GLU A 174 -15.74 -2.64 -20.67
C GLU A 174 -14.99 -2.31 -19.38
N LEU A 175 -13.85 -2.96 -19.11
CA LEU A 175 -13.00 -2.63 -17.96
C LEU A 175 -12.55 -1.16 -17.97
N MET A 176 -12.10 -0.67 -19.13
CA MET A 176 -11.67 0.73 -19.27
C MET A 176 -12.84 1.70 -19.13
N GLY A 177 -14.02 1.38 -19.69
CA GLY A 177 -15.23 2.18 -19.48
C GLY A 177 -15.63 2.27 -18.01
N LYS A 178 -15.50 1.17 -17.25
CA LYS A 178 -15.72 1.14 -15.80
C LYS A 178 -14.68 1.94 -15.04
N LEU A 179 -13.42 1.91 -15.46
CA LEU A 179 -12.38 2.76 -14.89
C LEU A 179 -12.75 4.23 -15.06
N ASP A 180 -13.11 4.66 -16.27
CA ASP A 180 -13.47 6.05 -16.56
C ASP A 180 -14.69 6.52 -15.75
N GLU A 181 -15.69 5.66 -15.59
CA GLU A 181 -16.85 5.92 -14.72
C GLU A 181 -16.43 6.19 -13.27
N VAL A 182 -15.59 5.31 -12.71
CA VAL A 182 -15.09 5.44 -11.33
C VAL A 182 -14.25 6.72 -11.17
N ILE A 183 -13.33 7.00 -12.09
CA ILE A 183 -12.49 8.20 -12.05
C ILE A 183 -13.33 9.47 -12.16
N ARG A 184 -14.32 9.52 -13.07
CA ARG A 184 -15.23 10.67 -13.19
C ARG A 184 -16.04 10.91 -11.92
N GLY A 185 -16.36 9.83 -11.20
CA GLY A 185 -16.98 9.90 -9.88
C GLY A 185 -16.03 10.26 -8.73
N GLY A 186 -14.74 10.52 -9.00
CA GLY A 186 -13.70 10.84 -8.00
C GLY A 186 -13.06 9.62 -7.32
N GLY A 187 -13.31 8.41 -7.82
CA GLY A 187 -12.68 7.18 -7.32
C GLY A 187 -11.21 7.06 -7.77
N GLU A 188 -10.45 6.14 -7.17
CA GLU A 188 -9.00 6.05 -7.40
C GLU A 188 -8.62 5.14 -8.60
N GLY A 189 -9.46 4.15 -8.90
CA GLY A 189 -9.20 3.16 -9.93
C GLY A 189 -10.00 1.87 -9.71
N LEU A 190 -9.49 0.76 -10.23
CA LEU A 190 -10.09 -0.56 -10.08
C LEU A 190 -9.11 -1.57 -9.48
N MET A 191 -9.65 -2.54 -8.76
CA MET A 191 -8.99 -3.77 -8.34
C MET A 191 -9.59 -4.94 -9.12
N LEU A 192 -8.76 -5.88 -9.53
CA LEU A 192 -9.19 -7.13 -10.14
C LEU A 192 -8.65 -8.28 -9.31
N HIS A 193 -9.52 -9.16 -8.82
CA HIS A 193 -9.16 -10.34 -8.08
C HIS A 193 -9.57 -11.58 -8.87
N ARG A 194 -8.62 -12.47 -9.18
CA ARG A 194 -8.87 -13.65 -10.00
C ARG A 194 -9.93 -14.52 -9.32
N ALA A 195 -10.95 -14.89 -10.07
CA ALA A 195 -12.19 -15.46 -9.54
C ALA A 195 -11.94 -16.81 -8.84
N ASP A 196 -11.06 -17.63 -9.41
CA ASP A 196 -10.75 -18.99 -8.95
C ASP A 196 -9.57 -19.05 -7.95
N ALA A 197 -8.96 -17.91 -7.60
CA ALA A 197 -7.71 -17.91 -6.86
C ALA A 197 -7.89 -18.40 -5.41
N PRO A 198 -7.03 -19.31 -4.92
CA PRO A 198 -6.90 -19.57 -3.49
C PRO A 198 -6.35 -18.32 -2.79
N TYR A 199 -6.54 -18.21 -1.48
CA TYR A 199 -5.88 -17.15 -0.72
C TYR A 199 -4.38 -17.46 -0.63
N THR A 200 -3.55 -16.55 -1.14
CA THR A 200 -2.10 -16.60 -0.99
C THR A 200 -1.58 -15.23 -0.56
N THR A 201 -0.56 -15.23 0.29
CA THR A 201 0.08 -13.98 0.72
C THR A 201 1.21 -13.59 -0.23
N GLY A 202 1.58 -12.31 -0.24
CA GLY A 202 2.58 -11.81 -1.16
C GLY A 202 1.98 -11.34 -2.49
N ARG A 203 2.84 -11.20 -3.51
CA ARG A 203 2.44 -10.67 -4.83
C ARG A 203 2.26 -11.80 -5.81
N SER A 204 1.10 -11.83 -6.44
CA SER A 204 0.80 -12.66 -7.59
C SER A 204 -0.15 -11.88 -8.52
N ASP A 205 -0.43 -12.45 -9.68
CA ASP A 205 -1.45 -11.91 -10.58
C ASP A 205 -2.86 -12.31 -10.14
N ASP A 206 -3.02 -12.95 -8.98
CA ASP A 206 -4.33 -13.24 -8.39
C ASP A 206 -5.02 -11.96 -7.92
N LEU A 207 -4.25 -10.92 -7.60
CA LEU A 207 -4.76 -9.60 -7.28
C LEU A 207 -4.00 -8.54 -8.09
N LEU A 208 -4.75 -7.75 -8.86
CA LEU A 208 -4.24 -6.72 -9.74
C LEU A 208 -4.89 -5.38 -9.43
N LYS A 209 -4.15 -4.30 -9.66
CA LYS A 209 -4.66 -2.94 -9.60
C LYS A 209 -4.56 -2.29 -10.97
N LEU A 210 -5.61 -1.60 -11.35
CA LEU A 210 -5.70 -0.76 -12.53
C LEU A 210 -5.92 0.68 -12.07
N LYS A 211 -4.98 1.56 -12.43
CA LYS A 211 -5.05 3.00 -12.16
C LYS A 211 -5.08 3.76 -13.49
N PRO A 212 -5.70 4.94 -13.54
CA PRO A 212 -5.59 5.80 -14.70
C PRO A 212 -4.11 6.11 -14.94
N LEU A 213 -3.73 6.10 -16.23
CA LEU A 213 -2.48 6.69 -16.67
C LEU A 213 -2.72 8.20 -16.69
N SER A 214 -2.12 8.94 -15.76
CA SER A 214 -2.10 10.39 -15.88
C SER A 214 -1.14 10.74 -17.01
N ASP A 215 -1.52 11.61 -17.92
CA ASP A 215 -0.59 12.21 -18.87
C ASP A 215 -0.39 13.69 -18.59
N THR A 216 0.77 14.17 -18.99
CA THR A 216 1.09 15.59 -18.97
C THR A 216 2.27 15.86 -19.89
N GLU A 217 2.66 17.12 -19.99
CA GLU A 217 3.68 17.57 -20.93
C GLU A 217 4.98 17.92 -20.22
N ALA A 218 6.09 17.71 -20.92
CA ALA A 218 7.40 18.20 -20.52
C ALA A 218 8.24 18.53 -21.76
N VAL A 219 9.18 19.46 -21.60
CA VAL A 219 10.13 19.84 -22.65
C VAL A 219 11.34 18.91 -22.58
N VAL A 220 11.80 18.38 -23.71
CA VAL A 220 13.04 17.62 -23.79
C VAL A 220 14.22 18.56 -23.57
N VAL A 221 15.05 18.28 -22.56
CA VAL A 221 16.25 19.06 -22.25
C VAL A 221 17.55 18.33 -22.57
N GLU A 222 17.52 16.99 -22.66
CA GLU A 222 18.70 16.18 -22.98
C GLU A 222 18.29 14.84 -23.60
N GLN A 223 19.02 14.39 -24.63
CA GLN A 223 18.96 13.03 -25.14
C GLN A 223 20.10 12.22 -24.51
N ILE A 224 19.77 11.15 -23.80
CA ILE A 224 20.73 10.31 -23.08
C ILE A 224 21.02 9.05 -23.91
N PRO A 225 22.29 8.77 -24.28
CA PRO A 225 22.65 7.59 -25.06
C PRO A 225 22.29 6.27 -24.38
N GLY A 226 21.84 5.31 -25.18
CA GLY A 226 21.51 3.96 -24.72
C GLY A 226 22.75 3.11 -24.45
N LYS A 227 22.55 2.05 -23.66
CA LYS A 227 23.57 1.05 -23.32
C LYS A 227 23.04 -0.35 -23.70
N GLY A 228 23.95 -1.32 -23.85
CA GLY A 228 23.58 -2.70 -24.19
C GLY A 228 22.85 -2.78 -25.52
N LYS A 229 21.63 -3.38 -25.54
CA LYS A 229 20.83 -3.50 -26.77
C LYS A 229 20.43 -2.17 -27.43
N TYR A 230 20.58 -1.04 -26.73
CA TYR A 230 20.32 0.31 -27.25
C TYR A 230 21.61 1.11 -27.48
N GLN A 231 22.77 0.47 -27.57
CA GLN A 231 24.02 1.16 -27.89
C GLN A 231 23.93 1.80 -29.29
N GLY A 232 24.32 3.08 -29.40
CA GLY A 232 24.17 3.87 -30.62
C GLY A 232 22.76 4.43 -30.86
N LEU A 233 21.79 4.13 -29.98
CA LEU A 233 20.41 4.62 -30.04
C LEU A 233 20.07 5.44 -28.79
N LEU A 234 18.89 6.08 -28.79
CA LEU A 234 18.37 6.73 -27.59
C LEU A 234 18.15 5.73 -26.45
N GLY A 235 18.75 6.00 -25.29
CA GLY A 235 18.46 5.30 -24.05
C GLY A 235 17.26 5.91 -23.34
N ALA A 236 17.30 7.22 -23.12
CA ALA A 236 16.30 7.97 -22.36
C ALA A 236 16.28 9.46 -22.76
N LEU A 237 15.21 10.16 -22.41
CA LEU A 237 15.15 11.62 -22.45
C LEU A 237 15.21 12.17 -21.03
N ARG A 238 16.02 13.21 -20.80
CA ARG A 238 15.79 14.11 -19.66
C ARG A 238 14.80 15.16 -20.11
N VAL A 239 13.79 15.39 -19.28
CA VAL A 239 12.74 16.36 -19.56
C VAL A 239 12.53 17.30 -18.40
N GLU A 240 11.96 18.47 -18.67
CA GLU A 240 11.63 19.51 -17.71
C GLU A 240 10.12 19.79 -17.74
N MET A 241 9.48 19.74 -16.57
CA MET A 241 8.07 20.10 -16.40
C MET A 241 7.89 21.63 -16.35
N PRO A 242 6.66 22.16 -16.52
CA PRO A 242 6.39 23.59 -16.42
C PRO A 242 6.80 24.23 -15.08
N ASP A 243 6.87 23.44 -14.00
CA ASP A 243 7.32 23.88 -12.67
C ASP A 243 8.86 23.87 -12.50
N GLY A 244 9.61 23.66 -13.60
CA GLY A 244 11.07 23.65 -13.65
C GLY A 244 11.72 22.35 -13.15
N LYS A 245 10.94 21.38 -12.66
CA LYS A 245 11.50 20.11 -12.18
C LYS A 245 11.93 19.23 -13.35
N ARG A 246 13.11 18.62 -13.21
CA ARG A 246 13.70 17.71 -14.21
C ARG A 246 13.67 16.26 -13.75
N PHE A 247 13.39 15.36 -14.69
CA PHE A 247 13.46 13.92 -14.49
C PHE A 247 13.78 13.18 -15.79
N VAL A 248 14.00 11.87 -15.71
CA VAL A 248 14.40 11.03 -16.85
C VAL A 248 13.28 10.05 -17.23
N ILE A 249 12.98 9.97 -18.52
CA ILE A 249 12.06 9.00 -19.13
C ILE A 249 12.88 8.03 -19.97
N GLY A 250 12.98 6.78 -19.52
CA GLY A 250 13.74 5.72 -20.21
C GLY A 250 12.90 4.66 -20.91
N SER A 251 11.57 4.75 -20.82
CA SER A 251 10.63 3.74 -21.34
C SER A 251 9.49 4.38 -22.12
N GLY A 252 8.76 3.58 -22.92
CA GLY A 252 7.65 4.06 -23.76
C GLY A 252 8.05 4.37 -25.21
N PHE A 253 9.34 4.40 -25.52
CA PHE A 253 9.84 4.57 -26.89
C PHE A 253 9.69 3.29 -27.72
N THR A 254 9.15 3.43 -28.93
CA THR A 254 9.30 2.43 -30.00
C THR A 254 10.75 2.41 -30.50
N ASP A 255 11.17 1.35 -31.19
CA ASP A 255 12.52 1.30 -31.76
C ASP A 255 12.75 2.41 -32.79
N ALA A 256 11.71 2.78 -33.56
CA ALA A 256 11.74 3.95 -34.44
C ALA A 256 11.98 5.26 -33.67
N ALA A 257 11.30 5.47 -32.54
CA ALA A 257 11.53 6.65 -31.68
C ALA A 257 12.89 6.63 -30.99
N ARG A 258 13.55 5.46 -30.86
CA ARG A 258 14.92 5.38 -30.36
C ARG A 258 15.97 5.70 -31.43
N GLN A 259 15.68 5.39 -32.69
CA GLN A 259 16.49 5.76 -33.85
C GLN A 259 16.34 7.25 -34.19
N HIS A 260 15.12 7.77 -34.06
CA HIS A 260 14.78 9.17 -34.37
C HIS A 260 14.16 9.83 -33.12
N PRO A 261 15.00 10.15 -32.11
CA PRO A 261 14.51 10.71 -30.85
C PRO A 261 13.96 12.12 -31.01
N PRO A 262 12.94 12.52 -30.21
CA PRO A 262 12.50 13.91 -30.13
C PRO A 262 13.67 14.84 -29.79
N ALA A 263 13.85 15.90 -30.58
CA ALA A 263 14.94 16.86 -30.42
C ALA A 263 14.85 17.61 -29.09
N VAL A 264 15.98 18.09 -28.57
CA VAL A 264 16.00 19.03 -27.44
C VAL A 264 15.15 20.26 -27.78
N GLY A 265 14.34 20.71 -26.84
CA GLY A 265 13.33 21.76 -27.02
C GLY A 265 11.95 21.25 -27.43
N THR A 266 11.81 19.99 -27.84
CA THR A 266 10.52 19.41 -28.22
C THR A 266 9.63 19.23 -26.99
N VAL A 267 8.36 19.62 -27.08
CA VAL A 267 7.35 19.29 -26.07
C VAL A 267 6.85 17.87 -26.35
N ILE A 268 6.91 17.01 -25.34
CA ILE A 268 6.40 15.65 -25.41
C ILE A 268 5.29 15.44 -24.39
N THR A 269 4.35 14.56 -24.71
CA THR A 269 3.41 14.00 -23.75
C THR A 269 4.00 12.73 -23.16
N TYR A 270 3.90 12.56 -21.84
CA TYR A 270 4.30 11.33 -21.15
C TYR A 270 3.20 10.90 -20.18
N THR A 271 3.10 9.60 -19.94
CA THR A 271 2.20 9.04 -18.93
C THR A 271 2.96 8.76 -17.63
N TYR A 272 2.28 8.80 -16.48
CA TYR A 272 2.83 8.50 -15.17
C TYR A 272 1.76 7.98 -14.20
N GLN A 273 2.19 7.42 -13.06
CA GLN A 273 1.32 6.86 -12.02
C GLN A 273 1.58 7.53 -10.67
N GLY A 274 1.05 8.74 -10.50
CA GLY A 274 1.21 9.56 -9.30
C GLY A 274 2.60 10.19 -9.15
N LEU A 275 2.78 10.99 -8.10
CA LEU A 275 4.00 11.75 -7.86
C LEU A 275 4.82 11.17 -6.68
N THR A 276 6.13 11.42 -6.67
CA THR A 276 6.99 11.22 -5.50
C THR A 276 6.75 12.33 -4.46
N ARG A 277 7.30 12.18 -3.24
CA ARG A 277 7.26 13.24 -2.21
C ARG A 277 7.85 14.58 -2.68
N LYS A 278 8.73 14.56 -3.69
CA LYS A 278 9.34 15.75 -4.29
C LYS A 278 8.55 16.29 -5.48
N GLY A 279 7.36 15.74 -5.76
CA GLY A 279 6.51 16.12 -6.88
C GLY A 279 6.97 15.62 -8.24
N LEU A 280 7.92 14.67 -8.31
CA LEU A 280 8.34 14.08 -9.59
C LEU A 280 7.42 12.92 -10.02
N PRO A 281 7.09 12.78 -11.31
CA PRO A 281 6.30 11.66 -11.83
C PRO A 281 6.91 10.29 -11.53
N ARG A 282 6.08 9.33 -11.10
CA ARG A 282 6.48 7.94 -10.91
C ARG A 282 6.13 7.11 -12.13
N PHE A 283 7.03 6.18 -12.49
CA PHE A 283 6.85 5.27 -13.61
C PHE A 283 6.55 5.99 -14.93
N ALA A 284 7.24 7.10 -15.18
CA ALA A 284 7.02 7.90 -16.36
C ALA A 284 7.38 7.13 -17.65
N ARG A 285 6.50 7.19 -18.65
CA ARG A 285 6.70 6.55 -19.96
C ARG A 285 6.38 7.56 -21.06
N TYR A 286 7.27 7.66 -22.04
CA TYR A 286 7.04 8.46 -23.24
C TYR A 286 5.76 7.99 -23.93
N LEU A 287 4.92 8.94 -24.34
CA LEU A 287 3.72 8.67 -25.11
C LEU A 287 3.89 9.11 -26.56
N ARG A 288 4.11 10.42 -26.78
CA ARG A 288 4.24 11.02 -28.11
C ARG A 288 4.88 12.41 -28.06
N VAL A 289 5.32 12.93 -29.21
CA VAL A 289 5.54 14.38 -29.39
C VAL A 289 4.19 15.08 -29.33
N ARG A 290 4.14 16.26 -28.72
CA ARG A 290 2.90 17.05 -28.65
C ARG A 290 2.47 17.48 -30.05
N GLU A 291 1.22 17.21 -30.39
CA GLU A 291 0.59 17.76 -31.59
C GLU A 291 0.15 19.20 -31.30
N THR A 292 0.50 20.13 -32.18
CA THR A 292 -0.05 21.50 -32.14
C THR A 292 -1.21 21.53 -33.13
N PHE A 293 -2.41 21.75 -32.62
CA PHE A 293 -3.60 22.05 -33.43
C PHE A 293 -3.75 23.56 -33.58
#